data_AF-A5DPW6-F1
#
_entry.id   AF-A5DPW6-F1
#
_cell.length_a   1.000
_cell.length_b   1.000
_cell.length_c   1.000
_cell.angle_alpha   90.00
_cell.angle_beta   90.00
_cell.angle_gamma   90.00
#
_symmetry.space_group_name_H-M   'P 1'
#
loop_
_entity.id
_entity.type
_entity.pdbx_description
1 polymer ?
#
loop_
_entity_poly.entity_id
_entity_poly.type
_entity_poly.pdbx_seq_one_letter_code
_entity_poly.pdbx_strand_id
1 'polypeptide(L)'
;MNTLDLSAEIRGFQNQKFPNDEQTRSTNAESLYKQKKLFLRDIRQSFSALGYILLGIMYLRDNSLVLLVVKFNMHYRVSLCRGNGKETSTDEAMMIGQRTIATYLFSLAYHLIFGVFKTYTNDHLLHGSLTLQFIGESPASSRFELIFYDIITFAVIWIYFILMCQVEDPDIVQPVQKEVSSEENDQLRERLNGNGFTGNVFLMEIRPLEAMKAQQKAYVDYNMRQTSVFDQMGDVV
;
A
#
# COMPACT_ATOMS: atom_id res chain seq x y z
N MET A 1 11.08 43.41 30.58
CA MET A 1 10.62 43.88 29.26
C MET A 1 11.82 43.84 28.33
N ASN A 2 11.88 42.87 27.40
CA ASN A 2 12.98 42.80 26.44
C ASN A 2 12.71 43.83 25.35
N THR A 3 13.55 44.86 25.28
CA THR A 3 13.54 45.84 24.19
C THR A 3 14.06 45.14 22.95
N LEU A 4 13.17 44.86 21.98
CA LEU A 4 13.54 44.36 20.65
C LEU A 4 14.42 45.43 19.98
N ASP A 5 15.71 45.13 19.78
CA ASP A 5 16.64 46.00 19.08
C ASP A 5 16.38 45.91 17.57
N LEU A 6 15.41 46.71 17.12
CA LEU A 6 14.98 46.83 15.71
C LEU A 6 16.16 47.11 14.77
N SER A 7 17.17 47.85 15.26
CA SER A 7 18.37 48.21 14.52
C SER A 7 19.29 47.01 14.24
N ALA A 8 19.35 46.05 15.17
CA ALA A 8 20.06 44.80 14.97
C ALA A 8 19.31 43.87 14.00
N GLU A 9 17.99 43.85 14.06
CA GLU A 9 17.14 43.05 13.17
C GLU A 9 17.17 43.57 11.71
N ILE A 10 17.11 44.90 11.51
CA ILE A 10 17.24 45.53 10.20
C ILE A 10 18.64 45.28 9.60
N ARG A 11 19.71 45.35 10.43
CA ARG A 11 21.06 44.98 9.97
C ARG A 11 21.17 43.50 9.62
N GLY A 12 20.51 42.62 10.38
CA GLY A 12 20.40 41.20 10.06
C GLY A 12 19.71 40.96 8.71
N PHE A 13 18.64 41.71 8.43
CA PHE A 13 17.90 41.64 7.17
C PHE A 13 18.70 42.21 5.99
N GLN A 14 19.43 43.30 6.18
CA GLN A 14 20.30 43.89 5.15
C GLN A 14 21.54 43.04 4.87
N ASN A 15 21.99 42.27 5.85
CA ASN A 15 23.10 41.30 5.71
C ASN A 15 22.64 39.92 5.26
N GLN A 16 21.32 39.67 5.12
CA GLN A 16 20.84 38.46 4.49
C GLN A 16 21.24 38.48 3.02
N LYS A 17 22.25 37.66 2.71
CA LYS A 17 22.67 37.40 1.35
C LYS A 17 21.50 36.74 0.64
N PHE A 18 20.95 37.40 -0.38
CA PHE A 18 19.94 36.76 -1.24
C PHE A 18 20.53 35.45 -1.76
N PRO A 19 19.83 34.31 -1.59
CA PRO A 19 20.34 33.03 -2.05
C PRO A 19 20.54 33.08 -3.56
N ASN A 20 21.65 32.53 -4.04
CA ASN A 20 21.88 32.37 -5.47
C ASN A 20 20.82 31.44 -6.06
N ASP A 21 20.53 31.54 -7.35
CA ASP A 21 19.52 30.72 -8.04
C ASP A 21 19.75 29.22 -7.81
N GLU A 22 21.00 28.80 -7.76
CA GLU A 22 21.41 27.42 -7.47
C GLU A 22 21.09 27.00 -6.02
N GLN A 23 21.33 27.88 -5.05
CA GLN A 23 21.00 27.64 -3.64
C GLN A 23 19.48 27.58 -3.43
N THR A 24 18.73 28.43 -4.12
CA THR A 24 17.26 28.43 -4.11
C THR A 24 16.73 27.11 -4.69
N ARG A 25 17.26 26.66 -5.83
CA ARG A 25 16.89 25.37 -6.44
C ARG A 25 17.18 24.19 -5.51
N SER A 26 18.37 24.17 -4.89
CA SER A 26 18.74 23.11 -3.94
C SER A 26 17.82 23.08 -2.71
N THR A 27 17.55 24.24 -2.11
CA THR A 27 16.68 24.35 -0.93
C THR A 27 15.25 23.93 -1.26
N ASN A 28 14.75 24.30 -2.44
CA ASN A 28 13.42 23.93 -2.90
C ASN A 28 13.30 22.42 -3.16
N ALA A 29 14.31 21.82 -3.78
CA ALA A 29 14.36 20.38 -3.99
C ALA A 29 14.37 19.60 -2.65
N GLU A 30 15.11 20.08 -1.65
CA GLU A 30 15.13 19.48 -0.32
C GLU A 30 13.78 19.61 0.41
N SER A 31 13.12 20.77 0.30
CA SER A 31 11.79 21.00 0.86
C SER A 31 10.75 20.07 0.21
N LEU A 32 10.77 19.99 -1.13
CA LEU A 32 9.89 19.10 -1.89
C LEU A 32 10.12 17.63 -1.53
N TYR A 33 11.38 17.22 -1.34
CA TYR A 33 11.73 15.87 -0.87
C TYR A 33 11.08 15.56 0.48
N LYS A 34 11.23 16.47 1.46
CA LYS A 34 10.64 16.29 2.79
C LYS A 34 9.12 16.17 2.71
N GLN A 35 8.47 17.02 1.93
CA GLN A 35 7.01 17.01 1.76
C GLN A 35 6.50 15.73 1.09
N LYS A 36 7.16 15.28 0.02
CA LYS A 36 6.82 14.03 -0.68
C LYS A 36 6.95 12.82 0.24
N LYS A 37 8.00 12.77 1.06
CA LYS A 37 8.21 11.70 2.04
C LYS A 37 7.13 11.68 3.12
N LEU A 38 6.75 12.85 3.64
CA LEU A 38 5.66 12.98 4.61
C LEU A 38 4.33 12.52 4.01
N PHE A 39 4.00 12.99 2.81
CA PHE A 39 2.80 12.61 2.10
C PHE A 39 2.70 11.08 1.89
N LEU A 40 3.78 10.45 1.44
CA LEU A 40 3.82 8.99 1.26
C LEU A 40 3.58 8.24 2.57
N ARG A 41 4.22 8.70 3.65
CA ARG A 41 4.02 8.12 4.99
C ARG A 41 2.57 8.23 5.43
N ASP A 42 1.95 9.39 5.22
CA ASP A 42 0.57 9.66 5.63
C ASP A 42 -0.42 8.84 4.79
N ILE A 43 -0.15 8.65 3.49
CA ILE A 43 -0.93 7.73 2.64
C ILE A 43 -0.81 6.28 3.13
N ARG A 44 0.41 5.80 3.38
CA ARG A 44 0.64 4.43 3.89
C ARG A 44 -0.11 4.20 5.20
N GLN A 45 -0.05 5.15 6.13
CA GLN A 45 -0.79 5.08 7.40
C GLN A 45 -2.30 5.10 7.19
N SER A 46 -2.79 5.94 6.27
CA SER A 46 -4.22 6.04 5.95
C SER A 46 -4.76 4.72 5.38
N PHE A 47 -4.05 4.11 4.43
CA PHE A 47 -4.43 2.82 3.85
C PHE A 47 -4.28 1.65 4.84
N SER A 48 -3.29 1.70 5.74
CA SER A 48 -3.17 0.76 6.84
C SER A 48 -4.39 0.80 7.76
N ALA A 49 -4.76 1.99 8.23
CA ALA A 49 -5.93 2.20 9.10
C ALA A 49 -7.23 1.81 8.40
N LEU A 50 -7.42 2.23 7.15
CA LEU A 50 -8.59 1.90 6.34
C LEU A 50 -8.72 0.38 6.17
N GLY A 51 -7.61 -0.33 5.93
CA GLY A 51 -7.60 -1.79 5.84
C GLY A 51 -8.10 -2.46 7.12
N TYR A 52 -7.59 -2.06 8.28
CA TYR A 52 -8.06 -2.61 9.57
C TYR A 52 -9.53 -2.28 9.86
N ILE A 53 -9.99 -1.06 9.53
CA ILE A 53 -11.39 -0.67 9.67
C ILE A 53 -12.30 -1.54 8.80
N LEU A 54 -11.93 -1.75 7.53
CA LEU A 54 -12.70 -2.60 6.62
C LEU A 54 -12.73 -4.06 7.07
N LEU A 55 -11.62 -4.59 7.58
CA LEU A 55 -11.60 -5.94 8.16
C LEU A 55 -12.51 -6.05 9.38
N GLY A 56 -12.57 -5.03 10.22
CA GLY A 56 -13.52 -4.93 11.32
C GLY A 56 -14.96 -4.97 10.82
N ILE A 57 -15.33 -4.06 9.89
CA ILE A 57 -16.67 -4.00 9.28
C ILE A 57 -17.06 -5.32 8.62
N MET A 58 -16.12 -5.98 7.94
CA MET A 58 -16.39 -7.25 7.28
C MET A 58 -16.60 -8.39 8.28
N TYR A 59 -15.84 -8.44 9.38
CA TYR A 59 -16.07 -9.41 10.45
C TYR A 59 -17.45 -9.25 11.09
N LEU A 60 -17.84 -8.00 11.34
CA LEU A 60 -19.16 -7.64 11.83
C LEU A 60 -20.26 -8.25 10.92
N ARG A 61 -20.11 -8.15 9.60
CA ARG A 61 -21.09 -8.68 8.63
C ARG A 61 -21.09 -10.19 8.43
N ASP A 62 -19.91 -10.82 8.39
CA ASP A 62 -19.74 -12.24 8.06
C ASP A 62 -19.70 -13.14 9.31
N ASN A 63 -19.35 -12.59 10.47
CA ASN A 63 -19.15 -13.29 11.75
C ASN A 63 -18.11 -14.44 11.71
N SER A 64 -17.30 -14.54 10.65
CA SER A 64 -16.24 -15.55 10.53
C SER A 64 -14.94 -15.07 11.17
N LEU A 65 -14.66 -15.54 12.38
CA LEU A 65 -13.41 -15.25 13.07
C LEU A 65 -12.19 -15.82 12.35
N VAL A 66 -12.33 -16.97 11.69
CA VAL A 66 -11.24 -17.60 10.93
C VAL A 66 -10.82 -16.71 9.76
N LEU A 67 -11.78 -16.23 8.96
CA LEU A 67 -11.48 -15.34 7.84
C LEU A 67 -10.92 -13.99 8.32
N LEU A 68 -11.44 -13.45 9.43
CA LEU A 68 -10.87 -12.26 10.05
C LEU A 68 -9.40 -12.48 10.42
N VAL A 69 -9.07 -13.56 11.14
CA VAL A 69 -7.70 -13.85 11.57
C VAL A 69 -6.77 -14.01 10.37
N VAL A 70 -7.18 -14.77 9.35
CA VAL A 70 -6.36 -14.97 8.14
C VAL A 70 -6.12 -13.65 7.41
N LYS A 71 -7.17 -12.84 7.18
CA LYS A 71 -7.05 -11.55 6.49
C LYS A 71 -6.28 -10.51 7.32
N PHE A 72 -6.47 -10.48 8.63
CA PHE A 72 -5.71 -9.62 9.53
C PHE A 72 -4.22 -9.97 9.51
N ASN A 73 -3.89 -11.27 9.54
CA ASN A 73 -2.51 -11.72 9.39
C ASN A 73 -1.92 -11.30 8.05
N MET A 74 -2.68 -11.40 6.95
CA MET A 74 -2.19 -10.94 5.64
C MET A 74 -1.97 -9.43 5.60
N HIS A 75 -2.90 -8.62 6.11
CA HIS A 75 -2.72 -7.17 6.20
C HIS A 75 -1.52 -6.79 7.06
N TYR A 76 -1.31 -7.49 8.17
CA TYR A 76 -0.13 -7.33 9.01
C TYR A 76 1.17 -7.73 8.28
N ARG A 77 1.17 -8.80 7.48
CA ARG A 77 2.34 -9.17 6.67
C ARG A 77 2.69 -8.10 5.63
N VAL A 78 1.68 -7.48 5.01
CA VAL A 78 1.88 -6.35 4.11
C VAL A 78 2.49 -5.15 4.85
N SER A 79 2.02 -4.87 6.08
CA SER A 79 2.57 -3.75 6.87
C SER A 79 4.03 -3.96 7.29
N LEU A 80 4.46 -5.22 7.40
CA LEU A 80 5.85 -5.57 7.68
C LEU A 80 6.81 -5.37 6.51
N CYS A 81 6.33 -5.17 5.26
CA CYS A 81 7.21 -4.94 4.10
C CYS A 81 8.24 -3.83 4.32
N ARG A 82 7.86 -2.82 5.11
CA ARG A 82 8.71 -1.70 5.55
C ARG A 82 8.67 -1.46 7.06
N GLY A 83 8.21 -2.45 7.82
CA GLY A 83 8.19 -2.39 9.28
C GLY A 83 9.61 -2.41 9.85
N ASN A 84 9.88 -1.62 10.88
CA ASN A 84 11.13 -1.64 11.65
C ASN A 84 12.41 -1.21 10.90
N GLY A 85 12.28 -0.44 9.81
CA GLY A 85 13.42 0.12 9.08
C GLY A 85 14.22 -0.89 8.26
N LYS A 86 13.69 -2.10 8.08
CA LYS A 86 14.21 -3.09 7.12
C LYS A 86 13.28 -3.16 5.92
N GLU A 87 13.83 -2.97 4.74
CA GLU A 87 13.11 -3.24 3.51
C GLU A 87 13.12 -4.74 3.24
N THR A 88 11.95 -5.25 2.86
CA THR A 88 11.74 -6.64 2.51
C THR A 88 12.41 -6.94 1.18
N SER A 89 13.04 -8.12 1.04
CA SER A 89 13.63 -8.55 -0.23
C SER A 89 12.59 -8.64 -1.34
N THR A 90 13.01 -8.50 -2.60
CA THR A 90 12.11 -8.62 -3.76
C THR A 90 11.35 -9.94 -3.78
N ASP A 91 12.01 -11.03 -3.41
CA ASP A 91 11.41 -12.37 -3.38
C ASP A 91 10.37 -12.51 -2.27
N GLU A 92 10.62 -11.92 -1.10
CA GLU A 92 9.67 -11.95 0.01
C GLU A 92 8.45 -11.05 -0.28
N ALA A 93 8.66 -9.86 -0.84
CA ALA A 93 7.58 -9.00 -1.32
C ALA A 93 6.73 -9.70 -2.39
N MET A 94 7.39 -10.46 -3.29
CA MET A 94 6.73 -11.29 -4.28
C MET A 94 5.79 -12.32 -3.63
N MET A 95 6.31 -13.06 -2.64
CA MET A 95 5.55 -14.07 -1.91
C MET A 95 4.39 -13.49 -1.10
N ILE A 96 4.58 -12.31 -0.47
CA ILE A 96 3.52 -11.61 0.26
C ILE A 96 2.37 -11.23 -0.68
N GLY A 97 2.69 -10.66 -1.85
CA GLY A 97 1.67 -10.28 -2.82
C GLY A 97 0.88 -11.49 -3.35
N GLN A 98 1.56 -12.60 -3.66
CA GLN A 98 0.89 -13.82 -4.12
C GLN A 98 -0.01 -14.42 -3.03
N ARG A 99 0.44 -14.46 -1.78
CA ARG A 99 -0.37 -14.92 -0.64
C ARG A 99 -1.56 -14.01 -0.38
N THR A 100 -1.40 -12.71 -0.58
CA THR A 100 -2.50 -11.73 -0.49
C THR A 100 -3.55 -12.06 -1.54
N ILE A 101 -3.18 -12.17 -2.82
CA ILE A 101 -4.09 -12.53 -3.91
C ILE A 101 -4.82 -13.85 -3.59
N ALA A 102 -4.07 -14.90 -3.22
CA ALA A 102 -4.65 -16.20 -2.92
C ALA A 102 -5.65 -16.16 -1.75
N THR A 103 -5.35 -15.38 -0.70
CA THR A 103 -6.23 -15.24 0.47
C THR A 103 -7.56 -14.58 0.12
N TYR A 104 -7.53 -13.51 -0.67
CA TYR A 104 -8.75 -12.80 -1.05
C TYR A 104 -9.55 -13.56 -2.11
N LEU A 105 -8.90 -14.29 -3.02
CA LEU A 105 -9.59 -15.22 -3.92
C LEU A 105 -10.26 -16.37 -3.16
N PHE A 106 -9.58 -16.92 -2.15
CA PHE A 106 -10.16 -17.94 -1.28
C PHE A 106 -11.39 -17.42 -0.53
N SER A 107 -11.31 -16.20 0.04
CA SER A 107 -12.46 -15.57 0.68
C SER A 107 -13.62 -15.35 -0.28
N LEU A 108 -13.34 -14.84 -1.48
CA LEU A 108 -14.36 -14.61 -2.49
C LEU A 108 -15.05 -15.92 -2.88
N ALA A 109 -14.27 -16.99 -3.11
CA ALA A 109 -14.80 -18.31 -3.39
C ALA A 109 -15.63 -18.86 -2.22
N TYR A 110 -15.18 -18.64 -0.98
CA TYR A 110 -15.90 -19.03 0.22
C TYR A 110 -17.28 -18.35 0.29
N HIS A 111 -17.35 -17.03 0.14
CA HIS A 111 -18.63 -16.32 0.13
C HIS A 111 -19.50 -16.64 -1.09
N LEU A 112 -18.92 -16.98 -2.23
CA LEU A 112 -19.67 -17.43 -3.41
C LEU A 112 -20.35 -18.80 -3.17
N ILE A 113 -19.62 -19.75 -2.58
CA ILE A 113 -20.09 -21.13 -2.37
C ILE A 113 -21.03 -21.21 -1.16
N PHE A 114 -20.59 -20.71 -0.01
CA PHE A 114 -21.30 -20.85 1.26
C PHE A 114 -22.28 -19.71 1.53
N GLY A 115 -22.00 -18.50 1.02
CA GLY A 115 -22.86 -17.34 1.19
C GLY A 115 -22.97 -16.87 2.64
N VAL A 116 -24.10 -16.23 2.95
CA VAL A 116 -24.39 -15.74 4.30
C VAL A 116 -24.86 -16.90 5.18
N PHE A 117 -24.25 -17.08 6.34
CA PHE A 117 -24.82 -17.90 7.41
C PHE A 117 -26.11 -17.26 7.93
N LYS A 118 -27.25 -17.78 7.49
CA LYS A 118 -28.53 -17.45 8.11
C LYS A 118 -28.66 -18.28 9.37
N THR A 119 -28.57 -17.62 10.53
CA THR A 119 -28.87 -18.23 11.82
C THR A 119 -30.32 -18.71 11.77
N TYR A 120 -30.55 -20.01 11.61
CA TYR A 120 -31.87 -20.58 11.80
C TYR A 120 -32.20 -20.40 13.28
N THR A 121 -33.28 -19.65 13.53
CA THR A 121 -33.81 -19.28 14.86
C THR A 121 -34.38 -20.45 15.66
N ASN A 122 -33.94 -21.69 15.40
CA ASN A 122 -34.35 -22.84 16.19
C ASN A 122 -33.12 -23.41 16.88
N ASP A 123 -33.07 -23.15 18.19
CA ASP A 123 -32.41 -23.92 19.24
C ASP A 123 -31.49 -25.04 18.73
N HIS A 124 -30.18 -24.78 18.81
CA HIS A 124 -29.05 -25.71 18.98
C HIS A 124 -27.75 -25.02 18.53
N LEU A 125 -27.59 -23.73 18.85
CA LEU A 125 -26.34 -23.02 18.64
C LEU A 125 -25.27 -23.72 19.47
N LEU A 126 -24.33 -24.36 18.78
CA LEU A 126 -23.08 -24.85 19.34
C LEU A 126 -22.48 -23.76 20.24
N HIS A 127 -22.57 -23.94 21.55
CA HIS A 127 -21.81 -23.17 22.51
C HIS A 127 -20.34 -23.55 22.34
N GLY A 128 -19.62 -22.86 21.45
CA GLY A 128 -18.22 -23.19 21.19
C GLY A 128 -17.49 -22.34 20.15
N SER A 129 -18.18 -21.61 19.27
CA SER A 129 -17.52 -20.60 18.43
C SER A 129 -17.47 -19.27 19.18
N LEU A 130 -16.27 -18.68 19.25
CA LEU A 130 -16.07 -17.32 19.77
C LEU A 130 -16.65 -16.33 18.76
N THR A 131 -17.96 -16.03 18.86
CA THR A 131 -18.62 -15.00 18.06
C THR A 131 -18.82 -13.75 18.90
N LEU A 132 -18.16 -12.65 18.56
CA LEU A 132 -18.33 -11.37 19.22
C LEU A 132 -19.50 -10.63 18.52
N GLN A 133 -20.71 -10.78 19.06
CA GLN A 133 -21.90 -10.11 18.51
C GLN A 133 -22.06 -8.72 19.13
N PHE A 134 -22.16 -7.68 18.30
CA PHE A 134 -22.48 -6.32 18.76
C PHE A 134 -24.00 -6.08 18.71
N ILE A 135 -24.52 -5.45 19.76
CA ILE A 135 -25.95 -5.08 19.84
C ILE A 135 -26.26 -4.05 18.74
N GLY A 136 -27.26 -4.35 17.91
CA GLY A 136 -27.72 -3.47 16.82
C GLY A 136 -27.13 -3.80 15.45
N GLU A 137 -26.29 -4.82 15.34
CA GLU A 137 -25.73 -5.23 14.06
C GLU A 137 -26.55 -6.32 13.38
N SER A 138 -26.74 -6.20 12.06
CA SER A 138 -27.41 -7.22 11.26
C SER A 138 -26.37 -8.02 10.46
N PRO A 139 -26.47 -9.37 10.42
CA PRO A 139 -25.68 -10.15 9.48
C PRO A 139 -25.97 -9.68 8.04
N ALA A 140 -25.03 -9.95 7.13
CA ALA A 140 -25.19 -9.56 5.73
C ALA A 140 -26.55 -10.00 5.17
N SER A 141 -27.24 -9.07 4.50
CA SER A 141 -28.58 -9.32 3.95
C SER A 141 -28.55 -10.29 2.77
N SER A 142 -27.44 -10.28 2.02
CA SER A 142 -27.28 -11.02 0.78
C SER A 142 -25.84 -11.47 0.55
N ARG A 143 -25.66 -12.46 -0.32
CA ARG A 143 -24.32 -12.92 -0.76
C ARG A 143 -23.57 -11.81 -1.50
N PHE A 144 -24.28 -10.98 -2.25
CA PHE A 144 -23.70 -9.87 -3.00
C PHE A 144 -23.09 -8.81 -2.09
N GLU A 145 -23.68 -8.58 -0.91
CA GLU A 145 -23.12 -7.69 0.09
C GLU A 145 -21.73 -8.17 0.55
N LEU A 146 -21.57 -9.46 0.86
CA LEU A 146 -20.27 -10.04 1.24
C LEU A 146 -19.24 -9.99 0.11
N ILE A 147 -19.66 -10.30 -1.12
CA ILE A 147 -18.81 -10.21 -2.32
C ILE A 147 -18.32 -8.77 -2.54
N PHE A 148 -19.20 -7.79 -2.36
CA PHE A 148 -18.85 -6.38 -2.48
C PHE A 148 -17.80 -5.97 -1.44
N TYR A 149 -17.98 -6.39 -0.18
CA TYR A 149 -16.97 -6.16 0.87
C TYR A 149 -15.64 -6.85 0.57
N ASP A 150 -15.65 -8.06 0.02
CA ASP A 150 -14.43 -8.76 -0.39
C ASP A 150 -13.68 -7.99 -1.48
N ILE A 151 -14.38 -7.50 -2.50
CA ILE A 151 -13.79 -6.73 -3.61
C ILE A 151 -13.19 -5.43 -3.09
N ILE A 152 -13.92 -4.67 -2.28
CA ILE A 152 -13.42 -3.40 -1.74
C ILE A 152 -12.24 -3.62 -0.81
N THR A 153 -12.34 -4.60 0.09
CA THR A 153 -11.25 -4.91 1.03
C THR A 153 -10.01 -5.36 0.27
N PHE A 154 -10.17 -6.22 -0.75
CA PHE A 154 -9.06 -6.62 -1.61
C PHE A 154 -8.45 -5.42 -2.33
N ALA A 155 -9.25 -4.53 -2.92
CA ALA A 155 -8.73 -3.35 -3.61
C ALA A 155 -7.91 -2.44 -2.67
N VAL A 156 -8.40 -2.19 -1.46
CA VAL A 156 -7.69 -1.38 -0.45
C VAL A 156 -6.40 -2.05 -0.01
N ILE A 157 -6.42 -3.36 0.30
CA ILE A 157 -5.21 -4.09 0.71
C ILE A 157 -4.22 -4.21 -0.44
N TRP A 158 -4.69 -4.34 -1.68
CA TRP A 158 -3.83 -4.39 -2.85
C TRP A 158 -3.12 -3.05 -3.10
N ILE A 159 -3.83 -1.94 -2.99
CA ILE A 159 -3.21 -0.61 -3.04
C ILE A 159 -2.20 -0.45 -1.89
N TYR A 160 -2.55 -0.90 -0.69
CA TYR A 160 -1.65 -0.87 0.45
C TYR A 160 -0.39 -1.71 0.22
N PHE A 161 -0.51 -2.88 -0.40
CA PHE A 161 0.62 -3.72 -0.80
C PHE A 161 1.55 -2.99 -1.77
N ILE A 162 1.01 -2.33 -2.79
CA ILE A 162 1.82 -1.54 -3.73
C ILE A 162 2.59 -0.44 -2.99
N LEU A 163 1.89 0.32 -2.14
CA LEU A 163 2.48 1.41 -1.35
C LEU A 163 3.58 0.94 -0.39
N MET A 164 3.42 -0.24 0.21
CA MET A 164 4.35 -0.77 1.20
C MET A 164 5.52 -1.53 0.58
N CYS A 165 5.26 -2.36 -0.44
CA CYS A 165 6.21 -3.37 -0.92
C CYS A 165 6.78 -3.06 -2.32
N GLN A 166 6.18 -2.16 -3.12
CA GLN A 166 6.64 -1.88 -4.50
C GLN A 166 7.11 -0.45 -4.73
N VAL A 167 6.53 0.55 -4.06
CA VAL A 167 6.93 1.94 -4.25
C VAL A 167 8.21 2.24 -3.48
N GLU A 168 9.35 2.48 -4.12
CA GLU A 168 10.55 2.92 -3.42
C GLU A 168 10.46 4.38 -2.94
N ASP A 169 10.94 4.66 -1.72
CA ASP A 169 11.10 6.04 -1.23
C ASP A 169 11.93 6.92 -2.20
N PRO A 170 13.00 6.43 -2.88
CA PRO A 170 13.68 7.16 -3.95
C PRO A 170 12.89 7.34 -5.25
N ASP A 171 11.99 6.42 -5.64
CA ASP A 171 11.23 6.50 -6.90
C ASP A 171 10.28 7.70 -6.99
N ILE A 172 9.84 8.22 -5.84
CA ILE A 172 8.99 9.42 -5.74
C ILE A 172 9.81 10.72 -5.91
N VAL A 173 11.13 10.61 -5.73
CA VAL A 173 12.06 11.74 -5.57
C VAL A 173 12.90 11.93 -6.81
N GLN A 174 13.36 10.84 -7.43
CA GLN A 174 14.02 10.84 -8.72
C GLN A 174 13.37 9.75 -9.56
N PRO A 175 12.35 10.07 -10.37
CA PRO A 175 11.85 9.11 -11.36
C PRO A 175 13.05 8.68 -12.21
N VAL A 176 13.50 7.44 -12.06
CA VAL A 176 14.44 6.85 -13.01
C VAL A 176 13.77 7.01 -14.37
N GLN A 177 14.42 7.74 -15.28
CA GLN A 177 13.97 7.89 -16.65
C GLN A 177 13.92 6.48 -17.25
N LYS A 178 12.75 5.83 -17.18
CA LYS A 178 12.50 4.66 -18.01
C LYS A 178 12.62 5.14 -19.45
N GLU A 179 13.41 4.42 -20.24
CA GLU A 179 13.56 4.63 -21.68
C GLU A 179 12.20 4.43 -22.36
N VAL A 180 11.36 5.46 -22.32
CA VAL A 180 10.13 5.58 -23.07
C VAL A 180 10.41 6.49 -24.27
N SER A 181 9.74 6.26 -25.39
CA SER A 181 9.96 6.94 -26.67
C SER A 181 10.06 8.47 -26.53
N SER A 182 10.88 9.07 -27.40
CA SER A 182 11.36 10.46 -27.30
C SER A 182 10.27 11.53 -27.16
N GLU A 183 9.02 11.26 -27.55
CA GLU A 183 7.92 12.25 -27.51
C GLU A 183 7.12 12.20 -26.19
N GLU A 184 6.94 11.04 -25.56
CA GLU A 184 6.33 10.95 -24.21
C GLU A 184 7.30 11.42 -23.13
N ASN A 185 8.61 11.28 -23.40
CA ASN A 185 9.67 11.65 -22.47
C ASN A 185 9.77 13.17 -22.23
N ASP A 186 9.40 14.01 -23.20
CA ASP A 186 9.43 15.47 -23.04
C ASP A 186 8.26 15.98 -22.18
N GLN A 187 7.05 15.43 -22.34
CA GLN A 187 5.91 15.76 -21.48
C GLN A 187 6.09 15.22 -20.05
N LEU A 188 6.68 14.03 -19.90
CA LEU A 188 7.06 13.50 -18.59
C LEU A 188 8.17 14.33 -17.95
N ARG A 189 9.22 14.72 -18.70
CA ARG A 189 10.27 15.62 -18.21
C ARG A 189 9.71 16.94 -17.70
N GLU A 190 8.76 17.55 -18.40
CA GLU A 190 8.15 18.80 -17.97
C GLU A 190 7.28 18.62 -16.70
N ARG A 191 6.57 17.50 -16.56
CA ARG A 191 5.82 17.12 -15.35
C ARG A 191 6.72 16.75 -14.15
N LEU A 192 7.89 16.18 -14.41
CA LEU A 192 8.85 15.72 -13.41
C LEU A 192 9.81 16.84 -12.97
N ASN A 193 10.01 17.88 -13.78
CA ASN A 193 10.79 19.09 -13.47
C ASN A 193 10.03 20.09 -12.57
N GLY A 194 8.87 19.70 -12.04
CA GLY A 194 8.13 20.46 -11.06
C GLY A 194 8.93 20.75 -9.79
N ASN A 195 9.37 22.00 -9.62
CA ASN A 195 10.18 22.44 -8.48
C ASN A 195 9.38 22.72 -7.19
N GLY A 196 8.09 22.35 -7.16
CA GLY A 196 7.18 22.63 -6.05
C GLY A 196 6.66 24.06 -5.96
N PHE A 197 7.22 25.01 -6.74
CA PHE A 197 6.88 26.43 -6.68
C PHE A 197 5.95 26.88 -7.81
N THR A 198 5.98 26.19 -8.96
CA THR A 198 5.08 26.43 -10.09
C THR A 198 3.71 25.75 -9.94
N GLY A 199 3.46 25.02 -8.85
CA GLY A 199 2.21 24.29 -8.59
C GLY A 199 2.08 22.95 -9.33
N ASN A 200 2.96 22.66 -10.29
CA ASN A 200 2.99 21.36 -10.98
C ASN A 200 3.94 20.42 -10.24
N VAL A 201 3.40 19.48 -9.47
CA VAL A 201 4.18 18.44 -8.79
C VAL A 201 3.59 17.07 -9.12
N PHE A 202 4.38 16.22 -9.76
CA PHE A 202 4.08 14.80 -9.84
C PHE A 202 4.47 14.11 -8.53
N LEU A 203 3.49 13.46 -7.88
CA LEU A 203 3.68 12.76 -6.63
C LEU A 203 3.91 11.26 -6.88
N MET A 204 2.90 10.59 -7.45
CA MET A 204 2.95 9.16 -7.71
C MET A 204 1.83 8.79 -8.68
N GLU A 205 2.10 7.81 -9.54
CA GLU A 205 1.09 7.11 -10.28
C GLU A 205 0.99 5.67 -9.75
N ILE A 206 -0.20 5.27 -9.33
CA ILE A 206 -0.47 3.89 -8.89
C ILE A 206 -1.20 3.20 -10.02
N ARG A 207 -0.65 2.08 -10.51
CA ARG A 207 -1.25 1.25 -11.56
C ARG A 207 -1.55 -0.15 -11.03
N PRO A 208 -2.69 -0.35 -10.32
CA PRO A 208 -2.93 -1.59 -9.57
C PRO A 208 -2.96 -2.85 -10.43
N LEU A 209 -3.53 -2.75 -11.65
CA LEU A 209 -3.65 -3.87 -12.57
C LEU A 209 -2.31 -4.26 -13.20
N GLU A 210 -1.48 -3.27 -13.54
CA GLU A 210 -0.13 -3.52 -14.07
C GLU A 210 0.76 -4.14 -12.99
N ALA A 211 0.69 -3.62 -11.77
CA ALA A 211 1.38 -4.18 -10.60
C ALA A 211 0.99 -5.64 -10.36
N MET A 212 -0.29 -5.99 -10.48
CA MET A 212 -0.78 -7.36 -10.31
C MET A 212 -0.28 -8.29 -11.42
N LYS A 213 -0.31 -7.85 -12.68
CA LYS A 213 0.24 -8.63 -13.81
C LYS A 213 1.74 -8.86 -13.66
N ALA A 214 2.48 -7.82 -13.26
CA ALA A 214 3.92 -7.92 -13.00
C ALA A 214 4.21 -8.90 -11.87
N GLN A 215 3.43 -8.83 -10.78
CA GLN A 215 3.54 -9.75 -9.64
C GLN A 215 3.33 -11.21 -10.06
N GLN A 216 2.28 -11.48 -10.83
CA GLN A 216 1.96 -12.83 -11.29
C GLN A 216 3.06 -13.37 -12.20
N LYS A 217 3.58 -12.54 -13.11
CA LYS A 217 4.70 -12.93 -13.98
C LYS A 217 5.95 -13.25 -13.17
N ALA A 218 6.33 -12.38 -12.22
CA ALA A 218 7.51 -12.59 -11.38
C ALA A 218 7.43 -13.91 -10.60
N TYR A 219 6.25 -14.25 -10.05
CA TYR A 219 6.02 -15.49 -9.33
C TYR A 219 6.16 -16.74 -10.23
N VAL A 220 5.63 -16.69 -11.45
CA VAL A 220 5.77 -17.78 -12.42
C VAL A 220 7.23 -17.96 -12.83
N ASP A 221 7.94 -16.87 -13.11
CA ASP A 221 9.36 -16.90 -13.48
C ASP A 221 10.24 -17.45 -12.35
N TYR A 222 9.95 -17.09 -11.10
CA TYR A 222 10.66 -17.61 -9.92
C TYR A 222 10.48 -19.13 -9.79
N ASN A 223 9.25 -19.62 -9.91
CA ASN A 223 8.97 -21.06 -9.83
C ASN A 223 9.66 -21.85 -10.94
N MET A 224 9.70 -21.32 -12.17
CA MET A 224 10.41 -21.96 -13.28
C MET A 224 11.91 -22.09 -13.04
N ARG A 225 12.55 -21.07 -12.44
CA ARG A 225 13.97 -21.13 -12.07
C ARG A 225 14.23 -22.18 -10.98
N GLN A 226 13.38 -22.24 -9.98
CA GLN A 226 13.47 -23.25 -8.91
C GLN A 226 13.39 -24.67 -9.50
N THR A 227 12.41 -24.95 -10.35
CA THR A 227 12.27 -26.28 -10.99
C THR A 227 13.47 -26.64 -11.86
N SER A 228 14.04 -25.70 -12.63
CA SER A 228 15.23 -25.99 -13.45
C SER A 228 16.48 -26.31 -12.64
N VAL A 229 16.62 -25.72 -11.44
CA VAL A 229 17.74 -26.02 -10.54
C VAL A 229 17.58 -27.41 -9.92
N PHE A 230 16.34 -27.82 -9.61
CA PHE A 230 16.05 -29.17 -9.12
C PHE A 230 16.32 -30.23 -10.20
N ASP A 231 15.95 -29.98 -11.45
CA ASP A 231 16.24 -30.90 -12.56
C ASP A 231 17.75 -31.07 -12.78
N GLN A 232 18.53 -29.99 -12.68
CA GLN A 232 20.00 -30.04 -12.78
C GLN A 232 20.67 -30.76 -11.61
N MET A 233 20.05 -30.79 -10.43
CA MET A 233 20.56 -31.56 -9.28
C MET A 233 20.16 -33.04 -9.35
N GLY A 234 19.06 -33.37 -10.01
CA GLY A 234 18.62 -34.75 -10.26
C GLY A 234 19.56 -35.53 -11.18
N ASP A 235 20.21 -34.85 -12.12
CA ASP A 235 21.20 -35.45 -13.04
C ASP A 235 22.60 -35.65 -12.42
N VAL A 236 22.80 -35.25 -11.15
CA VAL A 236 24.09 -35.33 -10.43
C VAL A 236 24.11 -36.48 -9.39
N VAL A 237 23.03 -37.29 -9.32
CA VAL A 237 22.92 -38.46 -8.44
C VAL A 237 22.83 -39.74 -9.26
#